data_AF-A0A1G3IB56-F1
#
_entry.id   AF-A0A1G3IB56-F1
#
_cell.length_a   1.000
_cell.length_b   1.000
_cell.length_c   1.000
_cell.angle_alpha   90.00
_cell.angle_beta   90.00
_cell.angle_gamma   90.00
#
_symmetry.space_group_name_H-M   'P 1'
#
loop_
_entity.id
_entity.type
_entity.pdbx_description
1 polymer ?
#
loop_
_entity_poly.entity_id
_entity_poly.type
_entity_poly.pdbx_seq_one_letter_code
_entity_poly.pdbx_strand_id
1 'polypeptide(L)'
;MGGFGNQALSVFDVTNSRKIAREQNKMEAENVRTGIQRIQQAQQKTEELNRADLRKELATQRARFGAQGIVSTDGSSKAVLDGLRKQTEEAINDNRAASNRQVDDIGRKISNSRRLNLLQESYDKPRRMYGLFRQSIRNIPLIGNF
;
A
#
# COMPACT_ATOMS: atom_id res chain seq x y z
N MET A 1 -14.99 -42.55 35.43
CA MET A 1 -13.93 -41.55 35.69
C MET A 1 -13.42 -41.01 34.36
N GLY A 2 -13.21 -39.69 34.28
CA GLY A 2 -12.31 -39.04 33.31
C GLY A 2 -12.93 -38.63 31.96
N GLY A 3 -13.44 -37.39 31.88
CA GLY A 3 -13.93 -36.83 30.61
C GLY A 3 -13.82 -35.30 30.51
N PHE A 4 -12.83 -34.69 31.17
CA PHE A 4 -12.59 -33.23 31.16
C PHE A 4 -11.49 -32.81 30.15
N GLY A 5 -11.43 -33.43 28.96
CA GLY A 5 -10.29 -33.26 28.03
C GLY A 5 -10.48 -32.30 26.85
N ASN A 6 -11.71 -32.02 26.40
CA ASN A 6 -11.89 -31.51 25.02
C ASN A 6 -12.20 -30.01 24.88
N GLN A 7 -12.26 -29.23 25.97
CA GLN A 7 -12.48 -27.78 25.86
C GLN A 7 -11.17 -26.97 25.74
N ALA A 8 -10.07 -27.45 26.32
CA ALA A 8 -8.78 -26.75 26.32
C ALA A 8 -8.07 -26.76 24.95
N LEU A 9 -8.30 -27.78 24.12
CA LEU A 9 -7.65 -27.92 22.81
C LEU A 9 -8.13 -26.85 21.80
N SER A 10 -9.40 -26.42 21.88
CA SER A 10 -9.97 -25.47 20.92
C SER A 10 -9.60 -24.01 21.16
N VAL A 11 -9.38 -23.59 22.41
CA VAL A 11 -9.03 -22.21 22.77
C VAL A 11 -7.56 -21.90 22.48
N PHE A 12 -6.68 -22.90 22.65
CA PHE A 12 -5.25 -22.79 22.35
C PHE A 12 -4.99 -22.62 20.84
N ASP A 13 -5.69 -23.37 19.99
CA ASP A 13 -5.58 -23.23 18.53
C ASP A 13 -6.13 -21.90 18.01
N VAL A 14 -7.22 -21.38 18.59
CA VAL A 14 -7.80 -20.07 18.22
C VAL A 14 -6.90 -18.91 18.65
N THR A 15 -6.26 -19.01 19.81
CA THR A 15 -5.33 -17.97 20.28
C THR A 15 -4.02 -17.96 19.49
N ASN A 16 -3.49 -19.13 19.08
CA ASN A 16 -2.31 -19.21 18.21
C ASN A 16 -2.59 -18.72 16.79
N SER A 17 -3.72 -19.12 16.18
CA SER A 17 -4.11 -18.66 14.84
C SER A 17 -4.32 -17.13 14.77
N ARG A 18 -4.90 -16.53 15.82
CA ARG A 18 -5.01 -15.06 15.94
C ARG A 18 -3.67 -14.35 16.09
N LYS A 19 -2.71 -14.94 16.81
CA LYS A 19 -1.35 -14.38 16.95
C LYS A 19 -0.62 -14.36 15.59
N ILE A 20 -0.65 -15.47 14.87
CA ILE A 20 -0.04 -15.60 13.54
C ILE A 20 -0.66 -14.59 12.56
N ALA A 21 -1.99 -14.47 12.54
CA ALA A 21 -2.67 -13.48 11.68
C ALA A 21 -2.30 -12.03 12.04
N ARG A 22 -2.11 -11.71 13.33
CA ARG A 22 -1.68 -10.37 13.75
C ARG A 22 -0.24 -10.08 13.36
N GLU A 23 0.66 -11.06 13.46
CA GLU A 23 2.06 -10.93 13.04
C GLU A 23 2.16 -10.75 11.53
N GLN A 24 1.40 -11.52 10.74
CA GLN A 24 1.31 -11.35 9.29
C GLN A 24 0.82 -9.95 8.90
N ASN A 25 -0.26 -9.46 9.54
CA ASN A 25 -0.77 -8.10 9.30
C ASN A 25 0.24 -7.01 9.67
N LYS A 26 1.05 -7.21 10.72
CA LYS A 26 2.11 -6.28 11.11
C LYS A 26 3.23 -6.24 10.07
N MET A 27 3.72 -7.42 9.65
CA MET A 27 4.76 -7.51 8.62
C MET A 27 4.30 -6.91 7.28
N GLU A 28 3.05 -7.17 6.87
CA GLU A 28 2.47 -6.59 5.66
C GLU A 28 2.39 -5.05 5.77
N ALA A 29 1.99 -4.52 6.94
CA ALA A 29 1.98 -3.08 7.17
C ALA A 29 3.37 -2.44 7.12
N GLU A 30 4.41 -3.12 7.61
CA GLU A 30 5.79 -2.65 7.51
C GLU A 30 6.32 -2.68 6.07
N ASN A 31 6.04 -3.75 5.33
CA ASN A 31 6.40 -3.86 3.91
C ASN A 31 5.72 -2.75 3.07
N VAL A 32 4.48 -2.42 3.40
CA VAL A 32 3.77 -1.30 2.76
C VAL A 32 4.43 0.03 3.10
N ARG A 33 4.72 0.29 4.38
CA ARG A 33 5.34 1.54 4.82
C ARG A 33 6.69 1.75 4.14
N THR A 34 7.52 0.72 4.11
CA THR A 34 8.82 0.76 3.43
C THR A 34 8.66 0.95 1.92
N GLY A 35 7.65 0.32 1.30
CA GLY A 35 7.30 0.55 -0.10
C GLY A 35 6.93 2.01 -0.40
N ILE A 36 6.04 2.60 0.41
CA ILE A 36 5.63 4.01 0.27
C ILE A 36 6.83 4.95 0.48
N GLN A 37 7.66 4.70 1.49
CA GLN A 37 8.87 5.49 1.74
C GLN A 37 9.83 5.45 0.55
N ARG A 38 10.04 4.29 -0.07
CA ARG A 38 10.88 4.16 -1.27
C ARG A 38 10.32 4.96 -2.44
N ILE A 39 9.00 4.94 -2.66
CA ILE A 39 8.35 5.74 -3.70
C ILE A 39 8.57 7.23 -3.45
N GLN A 40 8.39 7.69 -2.21
CA GLN A 40 8.61 9.09 -1.83
C GLN A 40 10.07 9.51 -2.00
N GLN A 41 11.02 8.68 -1.60
CA GLN A 41 12.45 8.96 -1.77
C GLN A 41 12.84 9.01 -3.25
N ALA A 42 12.35 8.06 -4.05
CA ALA A 42 12.58 8.06 -5.50
C ALA A 42 12.02 9.32 -6.15
N GLN A 43 10.81 9.73 -5.76
CA GLN A 43 10.18 10.96 -6.22
C GLN A 43 11.03 12.20 -5.88
N GLN A 44 11.45 12.35 -4.62
CA GLN A 44 12.29 13.48 -4.20
C GLN A 44 13.58 13.55 -5.02
N LYS A 45 14.26 12.41 -5.21
CA LYS A 45 15.48 12.35 -6.03
C LYS A 45 15.21 12.76 -7.48
N THR A 46 14.11 12.30 -8.08
CA THR A 46 13.76 12.68 -9.46
C THR A 46 13.44 14.16 -9.59
N GLU A 47 12.74 14.74 -8.61
CA GLU A 47 12.46 16.18 -8.58
C GLU A 47 13.75 17.01 -8.45
N GLU A 48 14.69 16.58 -7.62
CA GLU A 48 16.00 17.21 -7.47
C GLU A 48 16.81 17.18 -8.77
N LEU A 49 16.86 16.04 -9.44
CA LEU A 49 17.54 15.88 -10.73
C LEU A 49 16.92 16.79 -11.79
N ASN A 50 15.59 16.78 -11.94
CA ASN A 50 14.89 17.64 -12.90
C ASN A 50 15.17 19.13 -12.66
N ARG A 51 15.22 19.55 -11.39
CA ARG A 51 15.57 20.94 -11.02
C ARG A 51 17.02 21.27 -11.33
N ALA A 52 17.94 20.35 -11.11
CA ALA A 52 19.35 20.53 -11.43
C ALA A 52 19.55 20.67 -12.95
N ASP A 53 18.89 19.82 -13.73
CA ASP A 53 18.92 19.85 -15.19
C ASP A 53 18.32 21.16 -15.73
N LEU A 54 17.16 21.58 -15.21
CA LEU A 54 16.57 22.88 -15.55
C LEU A 54 17.54 24.04 -15.27
N ARG A 55 18.21 24.05 -14.11
CA ARG A 55 19.20 25.10 -13.79
C ARG A 55 20.33 25.12 -14.81
N LYS A 56 20.83 23.96 -15.20
CA LYS A 56 21.90 23.81 -16.20
C LYS A 56 21.44 24.28 -17.58
N GLU A 57 20.24 23.92 -18.01
CA GLU A 57 19.67 24.37 -19.28
C GLU A 57 19.44 25.88 -19.29
N LEU A 58 18.84 26.45 -18.24
CA LEU A 58 18.66 27.89 -18.11
C LEU A 58 19.99 28.65 -18.17
N ALA A 59 21.03 28.16 -17.48
CA ALA A 59 22.37 28.74 -17.53
C ALA A 59 22.95 28.66 -18.96
N THR A 60 22.79 27.52 -19.62
CA THR A 60 23.25 27.31 -21.01
C THR A 60 22.55 28.26 -21.99
N GLN A 61 21.22 28.40 -21.89
CA GLN A 61 20.47 29.30 -22.76
C GLN A 61 20.83 30.77 -22.50
N ARG A 62 20.99 31.16 -21.24
CA ARG A 62 21.46 32.51 -20.89
C ARG A 62 22.86 32.80 -21.45
N ALA A 63 23.79 31.84 -21.36
CA ALA A 63 25.12 31.98 -21.93
C ALA A 63 25.07 32.12 -23.45
N ARG A 64 24.21 31.34 -24.13
CA ARG A 64 24.00 31.44 -25.59
C ARG A 64 23.41 32.79 -25.99
N PHE A 65 22.38 33.26 -25.30
CA PHE A 65 21.81 34.59 -25.56
C PHE A 65 22.84 35.70 -25.34
N GLY A 66 23.62 35.63 -24.25
CA GLY A 66 24.71 36.56 -23.98
C GLY A 66 25.78 36.56 -25.06
N ALA A 67 26.19 35.39 -25.56
CA ALA A 67 27.16 35.27 -26.66
C ALA A 67 26.63 35.82 -28.00
N GLN A 68 25.30 35.81 -28.20
CA GLN A 68 24.64 36.37 -29.38
C GLN A 68 24.34 37.87 -29.24
N GLY A 69 24.69 38.51 -28.12
CA GLY A 69 24.35 39.90 -27.83
C GLY A 69 22.85 40.11 -27.54
N ILE A 70 22.08 39.04 -27.37
CA ILE A 70 20.66 39.09 -27.03
C ILE A 70 20.54 39.23 -25.52
N VAL A 71 19.96 40.33 -25.07
CA VAL A 71 19.71 40.53 -23.65
C VAL A 71 18.57 39.61 -23.22
N SER A 72 18.81 38.79 -22.18
CA SER A 72 17.83 37.82 -21.65
C SER A 72 16.49 38.40 -21.14
N THR A 73 16.34 39.73 -21.18
CA THR A 73 15.10 40.46 -20.88
C THR A 73 14.22 40.70 -22.10
N ASP A 74 14.70 40.42 -23.32
CA ASP A 74 13.92 40.61 -24.55
C ASP A 74 12.87 39.51 -24.75
N GLY A 75 11.71 39.86 -25.31
CA GLY A 75 10.47 39.09 -25.20
C GLY A 75 10.58 37.62 -25.64
N SER A 76 11.26 37.37 -26.76
CA SER A 76 11.45 36.01 -27.30
C SER A 76 12.38 35.15 -26.44
N SER A 77 13.46 35.73 -25.92
CA SER A 77 14.41 35.02 -25.05
C SER A 77 13.76 34.64 -23.72
N LYS A 78 12.96 35.55 -23.16
CA LYS A 78 12.17 35.31 -21.96
C LYS A 78 11.13 34.21 -22.16
N ALA A 79 10.43 34.20 -23.30
CA ALA A 79 9.44 33.17 -23.62
C ALA A 79 10.06 31.76 -23.66
N VAL A 80 11.27 31.61 -24.22
CA VAL A 80 12.00 30.32 -24.22
C VAL A 80 12.36 29.88 -22.80
N LEU A 81 12.91 30.78 -21.98
CA LEU A 81 13.27 30.46 -20.59
C LEU A 81 12.04 30.11 -19.74
N ASP A 82 10.94 30.83 -19.92
CA ASP A 82 9.70 30.57 -19.20
C ASP A 82 9.02 29.29 -19.72
N GLY A 83 9.14 28.97 -21.01
CA GLY A 83 8.73 27.70 -21.59
C GLY A 83 9.46 26.50 -20.98
N LEU A 84 10.79 26.58 -20.86
CA LEU A 84 11.59 25.52 -20.21
C LEU A 84 11.15 25.30 -18.75
N ARG A 85 10.95 26.38 -18.00
CA ARG A 85 10.45 26.29 -16.61
C ARG A 85 9.09 25.62 -16.56
N LYS A 86 8.16 26.02 -17.42
CA LYS A 86 6.81 25.47 -17.47
C LYS A 86 6.83 23.98 -17.81
N GLN A 87 7.63 23.58 -18.80
CA GLN A 87 7.79 22.18 -19.19
C GLN A 87 8.34 21.33 -18.05
N THR A 88 9.36 21.81 -17.32
CA THR A 88 9.89 21.09 -16.15
C THR A 88 8.86 21.00 -15.02
N GLU A 89 8.12 22.08 -14.75
CA GLU A 89 7.09 22.08 -13.70
C GLU A 89 5.93 21.12 -14.03
N GLU A 90 5.50 21.08 -15.30
CA GLU A 90 4.53 20.10 -15.80
C GLU A 90 5.05 18.67 -15.61
N ALA A 91 6.29 18.38 -16.00
CA ALA A 91 6.90 17.06 -15.82
C ALA A 91 7.03 16.67 -14.33
N ILE A 92 7.36 17.61 -13.44
CA ILE A 92 7.37 17.39 -11.99
C ILE A 92 5.96 17.06 -11.49
N ASN A 93 4.94 17.82 -11.91
CA ASN A 93 3.57 17.60 -11.49
C ASN A 93 3.00 16.28 -12.00
N ASP A 94 3.31 15.88 -13.23
CA ASP A 94 2.91 14.59 -13.78
C ASP A 94 3.55 13.42 -13.02
N ASN A 95 4.84 13.54 -12.70
CA ASN A 95 5.55 12.55 -11.88
C ASN A 95 4.96 12.46 -10.45
N ARG A 96 4.64 13.60 -9.84
CA ARG A 96 3.94 13.65 -8.53
C ARG A 96 2.59 12.94 -8.61
N ALA A 97 1.80 13.25 -9.64
CA ALA A 97 0.50 12.62 -9.84
C ALA A 97 0.64 11.10 -10.04
N ALA A 98 1.62 10.65 -10.80
CA ALA A 98 1.90 9.23 -11.00
C ALA A 98 2.28 8.52 -9.68
N SER A 99 3.19 9.11 -8.89
CA SER A 99 3.58 8.57 -7.58
C SER A 99 2.41 8.52 -6.60
N ASN A 100 1.57 9.56 -6.56
CA ASN A 100 0.37 9.58 -5.72
C ASN A 100 -0.60 8.46 -6.11
N ARG A 101 -0.83 8.23 -7.42
CA ARG A 101 -1.67 7.11 -7.89
C ARG A 101 -1.11 5.75 -7.47
N GLN A 102 0.21 5.58 -7.47
CA GLN A 102 0.85 4.33 -7.00
C GLN A 102 0.60 4.12 -5.51
N VAL A 103 0.76 5.17 -4.69
CA VAL A 103 0.47 5.11 -3.25
C VAL A 103 -1.00 4.79 -2.99
N ASP A 104 -1.91 5.42 -3.73
CA ASP A 104 -3.35 5.15 -3.63
C ASP A 104 -3.69 3.70 -4.02
N ASP A 105 -3.06 3.17 -5.07
CA ASP A 105 -3.25 1.79 -5.49
C ASP A 105 -2.78 0.78 -4.43
N ILE A 106 -1.63 1.04 -3.80
CA ILE A 106 -1.15 0.27 -2.66
C ILE A 106 -2.18 0.33 -1.51
N GLY A 107 -2.69 1.52 -1.19
CA GLY A 107 -3.74 1.71 -0.18
C GLY A 107 -5.01 0.91 -0.47
N ARG A 108 -5.50 0.94 -1.71
CA ARG A 108 -6.68 0.17 -2.16
C ARG A 108 -6.44 -1.33 -2.07
N LYS A 109 -5.28 -1.83 -2.49
CA LYS A 109 -4.92 -3.25 -2.41
C LYS A 109 -4.95 -3.76 -0.97
N ILE A 110 -4.42 -3.00 -0.03
CA ILE A 110 -4.44 -3.35 1.40
C ILE A 110 -5.85 -3.31 1.98
N SER A 111 -6.64 -2.30 1.63
CA SER A 111 -8.03 -2.22 2.08
C SER A 111 -8.84 -3.44 1.59
N ASN A 112 -8.61 -3.85 0.34
CA ASN A 112 -9.25 -5.02 -0.24
C ASN A 112 -8.77 -6.33 0.41
N SER A 113 -7.46 -6.50 0.65
CA SER A 113 -6.92 -7.69 1.32
C SER A 113 -7.50 -7.84 2.74
N ARG A 114 -7.56 -6.74 3.51
CA ARG A 114 -8.19 -6.74 4.84
C ARG A 114 -9.67 -7.11 4.79
N ARG A 115 -10.43 -6.58 3.82
CA ARG A 115 -11.85 -6.92 3.66
C ARG A 115 -12.05 -8.40 3.32
N LEU A 116 -11.23 -8.96 2.43
CA LEU A 116 -11.28 -10.39 2.09
C LEU A 116 -10.96 -11.27 3.30
N ASN A 117 -9.92 -10.92 4.08
CA ASN A 117 -9.56 -11.64 5.30
C ASN A 117 -10.70 -11.63 6.33
N LEU A 118 -11.38 -10.50 6.52
CA LEU A 118 -12.54 -10.39 7.42
C LEU A 118 -13.75 -11.18 6.93
N LEU A 119 -13.98 -11.22 5.61
CA LEU A 119 -15.04 -12.03 5.01
C LEU A 119 -14.74 -13.53 5.18
N GLN A 120 -13.51 -13.97 4.95
CA GLN A 120 -13.13 -15.36 5.14
C GLN A 120 -13.32 -15.81 6.60
N GLU A 121 -12.96 -14.95 7.55
CA GLU A 121 -13.22 -15.21 8.99
C GLU A 121 -14.72 -15.31 9.30
N SER A 122 -15.58 -14.55 8.63
CA SER A 122 -17.04 -14.60 8.85
C SER A 122 -17.68 -15.88 8.29
N TYR A 123 -17.23 -16.38 7.14
CA TYR A 123 -17.74 -17.61 6.53
C TYR A 123 -17.30 -18.90 7.25
N ASP A 124 -16.16 -18.89 7.95
CA ASP A 124 -15.67 -20.07 8.69
C ASP A 124 -16.40 -20.30 10.03
N LYS A 125 -16.98 -19.26 10.63
CA LYS A 125 -17.75 -19.35 11.88
C LYS A 125 -18.97 -20.28 11.82
N PRO A 126 -19.89 -20.17 10.83
CA PRO A 126 -21.08 -21.03 10.78
C PRO A 126 -20.73 -22.50 10.49
N ARG A 127 -19.73 -22.78 9.65
CA ARG A 127 -19.34 -24.17 9.30
C ARG A 127 -18.83 -24.97 10.50
N ARG A 128 -18.12 -24.34 11.43
CA ARG A 128 -17.65 -24.97 12.68
C ARG A 128 -18.79 -25.25 13.66
N MET A 129 -19.79 -24.37 13.73
CA MET A 129 -20.99 -24.57 14.57
C MET A 129 -21.83 -25.78 14.13
N TYR A 130 -22.04 -25.98 12.82
CA TYR A 130 -22.81 -27.13 12.33
C TYR A 130 -22.10 -28.48 12.52
N GLY A 131 -20.76 -28.51 12.48
CA GLY A 131 -19.98 -29.71 12.78
C GLY A 131 -20.14 -30.18 14.23
N LEU A 132 -20.18 -29.23 15.18
CA LEU A 132 -20.36 -29.50 16.61
C LEU A 132 -21.79 -29.97 16.95
N PHE A 133 -22.80 -29.42 16.27
CA PHE A 133 -24.20 -29.82 16.47
C PHE A 133 -24.51 -31.23 15.94
N ARG A 134 -23.87 -31.67 14.85
CA ARG A 134 -24.05 -33.04 14.32
C ARG A 134 -23.39 -34.13 15.18
N GLN A 135 -22.46 -33.76 16.04
CA GLN A 135 -21.82 -34.69 16.99
C GLN A 135 -22.64 -34.86 18.28
N SER A 136 -23.37 -33.84 18.73
CA SER A 136 -24.21 -33.96 19.93
C SER A 136 -25.47 -34.82 19.71
N ILE A 137 -26.02 -34.85 18.49
CA ILE A 137 -27.23 -35.64 18.20
C ILE A 137 -26.93 -37.14 18.02
N ARG A 138 -25.67 -37.53 17.72
CA ARG A 138 -25.31 -38.95 17.55
C ARG A 138 -25.01 -39.71 18.85
N ASN A 139 -24.96 -39.01 19.99
CA ASN A 139 -24.64 -39.58 21.30
C ASN A 139 -25.80 -39.50 22.31
N ILE A 140 -27.05 -39.50 21.85
CA ILE A 140 -28.20 -39.71 22.75
C ILE A 140 -28.40 -41.24 22.86
N PRO A 141 -28.01 -41.90 23.96
CA PRO A 141 -28.38 -43.29 24.17
C PRO A 141 -29.91 -43.36 24.26
N LEU A 142 -30.52 -44.14 23.37
CA LEU A 142 -31.89 -44.59 23.52
C LEU A 142 -31.94 -45.49 24.77
N ILE A 143 -32.29 -44.93 25.92
CA ILE A 143 -32.76 -45.70 27.07
C ILE A 143 -34.18 -46.15 26.70
N GLY A 144 -34.25 -47.21 25.90
CA GLY A 144 -35.45 -48.03 25.72
C GLY A 144 -35.31 -49.24 26.63
N ASN A 145 -35.87 -49.15 27.83
CA ASN A 145 -36.30 -50.32 28.58
C ASN A 145 -37.46 -50.95 27.82
N PHE A 146 -37.33 -52.20 27.39
CA PHE A 146 -38.38 -53.22 27.38
C PHE A 146 -37.72 -54.60 27.28
#